data_AF-A0A0A9EUB0-F1
#
_entry.id   AF-A0A0A9EUB0-F1
#
_cell.length_a   1.000
_cell.length_b   1.000
_cell.length_c   1.000
_cell.angle_alpha   90.00
_cell.angle_beta   90.00
_cell.angle_gamma   90.00
#
_symmetry.space_group_name_H-M   'P 1'
#
loop_
_entity.id
_entity.type
_entity.pdbx_description
1 polymer ?
#
loop_
_entity_poly.entity_id
_entity_poly.type
_entity_poly.pdbx_seq_one_letter_code
_entity_poly.pdbx_strand_id
1 'polypeptide(L)'
;MRKALINAVLFPVLAVVVALFVIYLVHRRRRRRRRGDGSVLPSHGGGRADRFQAAGSSGYVAGGEEALVRFPGGEALTVPAILEAPGEVVAKSAHSTLYRAGLSAGEAVALLRFVRPACAAGAEEAAAAARLLGPVRHPNLVPIRALYVGPRGEKLLVHPFYAAGSLRRFLQGLCSFTSFAFDPR
;
A
#
# COMPACT_ATOMS: atom_id res chain seq x y z
N MET A 1 -17.59 40.56 36.29
CA MET A 1 -18.75 40.06 35.50
C MET A 1 -18.41 39.68 34.05
N ARG A 2 -17.62 40.47 33.30
CA ARG A 2 -17.27 40.15 31.88
C ARG A 2 -16.55 38.79 31.67
N LYS A 3 -15.68 38.37 32.58
CA LYS A 3 -14.96 37.08 32.50
C LYS A 3 -15.87 35.84 32.66
N ALA A 4 -16.95 35.96 33.43
CA ALA A 4 -17.91 34.87 33.63
C ALA A 4 -18.74 34.60 32.36
N LEU A 5 -19.12 35.68 31.65
CA LEU A 5 -19.78 35.60 30.34
C LEU A 5 -18.85 35.03 29.26
N ILE A 6 -17.58 35.43 29.23
CA ILE A 6 -16.59 34.89 28.29
C ILE A 6 -16.41 33.39 28.50
N ASN A 7 -16.26 32.94 29.74
CA ASN A 7 -16.13 31.52 30.05
C ASN A 7 -17.41 30.74 29.70
N ALA A 8 -18.60 31.31 29.97
CA ALA A 8 -19.88 30.69 29.65
C ALA A 8 -20.09 30.44 28.14
N VAL A 9 -19.45 31.22 27.27
CA VAL A 9 -19.49 31.02 25.80
C VAL A 9 -18.29 30.23 25.30
N LEU A 10 -17.12 30.37 25.93
CA LEU A 10 -15.91 29.66 25.52
C LEU A 10 -15.99 28.15 25.76
N PHE A 11 -16.52 27.72 26.92
CA PHE A 11 -16.66 26.31 27.26
C PHE A 11 -17.57 25.53 26.30
N PRO A 12 -18.76 26.01 25.91
CA PRO A 12 -19.60 25.29 24.95
C PRO A 12 -18.97 25.27 23.55
N VAL A 13 -18.34 26.35 23.10
CA VAL A 13 -17.65 26.37 21.80
C VAL A 13 -16.49 25.36 21.79
N LEU A 14 -15.69 25.32 22.85
CA LEU A 14 -14.60 24.36 22.99
C LEU A 14 -15.14 22.92 23.05
N ALA A 15 -16.23 22.68 23.77
CA ALA A 15 -16.87 21.37 23.85
C ALA A 15 -17.37 20.89 22.47
N VAL A 16 -17.96 21.78 21.67
CA VAL A 16 -18.40 21.47 20.30
C VAL A 16 -17.20 21.16 19.40
N VAL A 17 -16.11 21.93 19.48
CA VAL A 17 -14.89 21.67 18.70
C VAL A 17 -14.26 20.32 19.08
N VAL A 18 -14.19 20.02 20.37
CA VAL A 18 -13.70 18.71 20.87
C VAL A 18 -14.63 17.59 20.41
N ALA A 19 -15.94 17.77 20.48
CA ALA A 19 -16.92 16.80 20.00
C ALA A 19 -16.77 16.55 18.49
N LEU A 20 -16.63 17.59 17.67
CA LEU A 20 -16.38 17.45 16.23
C LEU A 20 -15.04 16.80 15.94
N PHE A 21 -14.00 17.08 16.71
CA PHE A 21 -12.69 16.43 16.59
C PHE A 21 -12.77 14.94 16.96
N VAL A 22 -13.47 14.60 18.05
CA VAL A 22 -13.74 13.21 18.44
C VAL A 22 -14.59 12.52 17.37
N ILE A 23 -15.64 13.15 16.85
CA ILE A 23 -16.46 12.63 15.76
C ILE A 23 -15.62 12.44 14.50
N TYR A 24 -14.71 13.35 14.16
CA TYR A 24 -13.79 13.22 13.03
C TYR A 24 -12.81 12.07 13.24
N LEU A 25 -12.23 11.91 14.43
CA LEU A 25 -11.37 10.77 14.78
C LEU A 25 -12.15 9.47 14.78
N VAL A 26 -13.38 9.46 15.28
CA VAL A 26 -14.29 8.31 15.26
C VAL A 26 -14.74 8.01 13.84
N HIS A 27 -14.98 8.99 12.97
CA HIS A 27 -15.30 8.76 11.56
C HIS A 27 -14.08 8.29 10.78
N ARG A 28 -12.88 8.77 11.09
CA ARG A 28 -11.62 8.28 10.53
C ARG A 28 -11.34 6.86 11.02
N ARG A 29 -11.63 6.55 12.28
CA ARG A 29 -11.53 5.19 12.85
C ARG A 29 -12.69 4.27 12.42
N ARG A 30 -13.89 4.78 12.17
CA ARG A 30 -15.08 4.04 11.70
C ARG A 30 -15.02 3.84 10.20
N ARG A 31 -14.48 4.75 9.39
CA ARG A 31 -14.11 4.43 8.00
C ARG A 31 -13.09 3.28 7.96
N ARG A 32 -12.17 3.23 8.94
CA ARG A 32 -11.26 2.10 9.17
C ARG A 32 -11.91 0.82 9.75
N ARG A 33 -13.13 0.89 10.32
CA ARG A 33 -13.81 -0.28 10.93
C ARG A 33 -15.08 -0.75 10.20
N ARG A 34 -15.74 0.10 9.40
CA ARG A 34 -17.02 -0.20 8.72
C ARG A 34 -16.90 -0.99 7.42
N ARG A 35 -15.74 -1.58 7.12
CA ARG A 35 -15.61 -2.61 6.08
C ARG A 35 -15.27 -4.00 6.63
N GLY A 36 -15.11 -4.15 7.95
CA GLY A 36 -14.75 -5.40 8.60
C GLY A 36 -15.89 -6.10 9.35
N ASP A 37 -17.15 -5.76 9.08
CA ASP A 37 -18.30 -6.44 9.70
C ASP A 37 -19.39 -6.70 8.65
N GLY A 38 -19.09 -7.66 7.78
CA GLY A 38 -20.05 -8.30 6.90
C GLY A 38 -20.51 -9.58 7.57
N SER A 39 -21.61 -9.46 8.31
CA SER A 39 -22.35 -10.55 8.93
C SER A 39 -22.65 -11.67 7.93
N VAL A 40 -22.38 -12.89 8.38
CA VAL A 40 -22.82 -14.14 7.78
C VAL A 40 -24.35 -14.16 7.76
N LEU A 41 -24.93 -14.24 6.57
CA LEU A 41 -26.32 -14.65 6.34
C LEU A 41 -26.30 -15.87 5.40
N PRO A 42 -26.95 -17.00 5.74
CA PRO A 42 -27.03 -18.13 4.86
C PRO A 42 -28.15 -17.87 3.85
N SER A 43 -27.81 -17.85 2.56
CA SER A 43 -28.83 -17.95 1.51
C SER A 43 -28.45 -19.09 0.57
N HIS A 44 -29.29 -20.12 0.61
CA HIS A 44 -29.31 -21.21 -0.36
C HIS A 44 -29.67 -20.65 -1.73
N GLY A 45 -28.98 -21.11 -2.78
CA GLY A 45 -29.51 -21.05 -4.16
C GLY A 45 -28.53 -20.63 -5.24
N GLY A 46 -27.87 -21.63 -5.85
CA GLY A 46 -27.76 -21.78 -7.30
C GLY A 46 -27.00 -20.73 -8.15
N GLY A 47 -25.90 -21.20 -8.77
CA GLY A 47 -25.69 -20.95 -10.19
C GLY A 47 -24.50 -20.07 -10.61
N ARG A 48 -23.36 -20.73 -10.85
CA ARG A 48 -22.55 -20.62 -12.08
C ARG A 48 -21.93 -19.25 -12.41
N ALA A 49 -20.75 -19.00 -11.83
CA ALA A 49 -19.69 -18.18 -12.45
C ALA A 49 -18.31 -18.64 -11.95
N ASP A 50 -18.01 -19.93 -12.13
CA ASP A 50 -16.63 -20.43 -12.10
C ASP A 50 -15.92 -19.92 -13.36
N ARG A 51 -14.91 -19.04 -13.17
CA ARG A 51 -13.59 -19.09 -13.84
C ARG A 51 -12.81 -17.77 -13.64
N PHE A 52 -12.46 -17.46 -12.40
CA PHE A 52 -11.22 -16.72 -12.10
C PHE A 52 -10.75 -16.95 -10.65
N GLN A 53 -10.64 -18.23 -10.27
CA GLN A 53 -9.91 -18.65 -9.06
C GLN A 53 -9.00 -19.81 -9.44
N ALA A 54 -7.77 -19.50 -9.83
CA ALA A 54 -6.65 -20.44 -9.82
C ALA A 54 -5.35 -19.65 -10.08
N ALA A 55 -4.78 -19.06 -9.02
CA ALA A 55 -3.34 -18.93 -8.78
C ALA A 55 -3.11 -17.88 -7.68
N GLY A 56 -2.63 -18.34 -6.52
CA GLY A 56 -2.17 -17.46 -5.44
C GLY A 56 -2.98 -17.59 -4.16
N SER A 57 -2.89 -18.75 -3.51
CA SER A 57 -3.10 -18.85 -2.06
C SER A 57 -2.10 -17.90 -1.37
N SER A 58 -2.50 -16.67 -1.08
CA SER A 58 -1.84 -15.85 -0.07
C SER A 58 -2.88 -15.43 0.96
N GLY A 59 -2.92 -16.24 2.02
CA GLY A 59 -3.74 -16.02 3.19
C GLY A 59 -3.38 -14.68 3.81
N TYR A 60 -4.32 -13.74 3.73
CA TYR A 60 -4.37 -12.69 4.73
C TYR A 60 -5.12 -13.29 5.92
N VAL A 61 -4.38 -13.76 6.91
CA VAL A 61 -4.98 -14.11 8.20
C VAL A 61 -5.18 -12.79 8.94
N ALA A 62 -6.44 -12.42 9.15
CA ALA A 62 -6.79 -11.22 9.90
C ALA A 62 -6.42 -11.42 11.37
N GLY A 63 -5.19 -11.07 11.74
CA GLY A 63 -4.74 -11.16 13.13
C GLY A 63 -3.25 -10.91 13.29
N GLY A 64 -2.82 -9.64 13.33
CA GLY A 64 -1.50 -9.22 13.85
C GLY A 64 -0.23 -9.77 13.17
N GLU A 65 -0.37 -10.72 12.24
CA GLU A 65 0.71 -11.44 11.60
C GLU A 65 1.26 -10.67 10.39
N GLU A 66 2.54 -10.91 10.16
CA GLU A 66 3.24 -10.50 8.95
C GLU A 66 2.54 -11.08 7.71
N ALA A 67 2.22 -10.23 6.73
CA ALA A 67 1.46 -10.63 5.56
C ALA A 67 2.14 -10.17 4.27
N LEU A 68 2.22 -11.08 3.29
CA LEU A 68 2.74 -10.80 1.94
C LEU A 68 1.71 -11.15 0.88
N VAL A 69 1.06 -10.13 0.32
CA VAL A 69 0.13 -10.29 -0.80
C VAL A 69 0.93 -10.24 -2.11
N ARG A 70 0.86 -11.32 -2.90
CA ARG A 70 1.56 -11.46 -4.18
C ARG A 70 0.62 -11.18 -5.34
N PHE A 71 1.18 -10.68 -6.43
CA PHE A 71 0.49 -10.37 -7.68
C PHE A 71 1.27 -10.94 -8.87
N PRO A 72 0.70 -10.92 -10.10
CA PRO A 72 1.36 -11.50 -11.26
C PRO A 72 2.80 -10.99 -11.49
N GLY A 73 3.74 -11.93 -11.64
CA GLY A 73 5.19 -11.71 -11.75
C GLY A 73 5.91 -11.48 -10.41
N GLY A 74 5.24 -11.73 -9.29
CA GLY A 74 5.79 -11.70 -7.94
C GLY A 74 5.66 -13.03 -7.20
N GLU A 75 5.44 -14.12 -7.91
CA GLU A 75 5.14 -15.45 -7.36
C GLU A 75 6.33 -16.01 -6.57
N ALA A 76 7.55 -15.77 -7.04
CA ALA A 76 8.77 -16.19 -6.38
C ALA A 76 9.12 -15.36 -5.13
N LEU A 77 8.47 -14.20 -4.93
CA LEU A 77 8.81 -13.29 -3.84
C LEU A 77 8.47 -13.90 -2.49
N THR A 78 9.43 -13.88 -1.59
CA THR A 78 9.25 -14.27 -0.19
C THR A 78 9.58 -13.09 0.71
N VAL A 79 9.00 -13.08 1.91
CA VAL A 79 9.29 -12.07 2.94
C VAL A 79 10.79 -11.96 3.21
N PRO A 80 11.53 -13.05 3.53
CA PRO A 80 12.97 -12.95 3.80
C PRO A 80 13.72 -12.42 2.58
N ALA A 81 13.37 -12.89 1.36
CA ALA A 81 14.01 -12.40 0.15
C ALA A 81 13.81 -10.90 -0.06
N ILE A 82 12.71 -10.29 0.39
CA ILE A 82 12.45 -8.85 0.27
C ILE A 82 13.16 -8.06 1.37
N LEU A 83 13.06 -8.51 2.62
CA LEU A 83 13.55 -7.76 3.79
C LEU A 83 15.07 -7.86 3.97
N GLU A 84 15.67 -8.97 3.56
CA GLU A 84 17.12 -9.21 3.62
C GLU A 84 17.83 -8.84 2.31
N ALA A 85 17.09 -8.40 1.29
CA ALA A 85 17.65 -8.03 0.00
C ALA A 85 18.70 -6.92 0.16
N PRO A 86 19.93 -7.10 -0.36
CA PRO A 86 20.89 -6.01 -0.41
C PRO A 86 20.34 -4.91 -1.32
N GLY A 87 20.28 -3.68 -0.81
CA GLY A 87 19.73 -2.57 -1.56
C GLY A 87 20.26 -1.21 -1.17
N GLU A 88 20.25 -0.30 -2.15
CA GLU A 88 20.67 1.09 -2.02
C GLU A 88 19.46 2.03 -1.99
N VAL A 89 19.57 3.15 -1.27
CA VAL A 89 18.51 4.16 -1.27
C VAL A 89 18.57 4.97 -2.55
N VAL A 90 17.53 4.85 -3.39
CA VAL A 90 17.42 5.59 -4.66
C VAL A 90 16.77 6.95 -4.44
N ALA A 91 15.74 6.99 -3.60
CA ALA A 91 15.00 8.23 -3.37
C ALA A 91 14.36 8.27 -1.98
N LYS A 92 14.33 9.47 -1.40
CA LYS A 92 13.57 9.78 -0.19
C LYS A 92 12.50 10.82 -0.55
N SER A 93 11.28 10.57 -0.13
CA SER A 93 10.14 11.48 -0.30
C SER A 93 9.40 11.65 1.01
N ALA A 94 8.59 12.70 1.13
CA ALA A 94 7.75 12.97 2.31
C ALA A 94 6.88 11.78 2.73
N HIS A 95 6.49 10.92 1.78
CA HIS A 95 5.53 9.82 2.02
C HIS A 95 6.17 8.43 2.00
N SER A 96 7.34 8.29 1.37
CA SER A 96 7.99 6.99 1.19
C SER A 96 9.49 7.07 0.97
N THR A 97 10.19 5.98 1.22
CA THR A 97 11.58 5.77 0.81
C THR A 97 11.63 4.67 -0.24
N LEU A 98 12.36 4.92 -1.33
CA LEU A 98 12.59 3.97 -2.42
C LEU A 98 13.99 3.40 -2.32
N TYR A 99 14.06 2.07 -2.34
CA TYR A 99 15.28 1.30 -2.39
C TYR A 99 15.32 0.51 -3.69
N ARG A 100 16.51 0.39 -4.26
CA ARG A 100 16.79 -0.56 -5.35
C ARG A 100 17.49 -1.73 -4.70
N ALA A 101 16.89 -2.91 -4.80
CA ALA A 101 17.37 -4.10 -4.12
C ALA A 101 17.55 -5.25 -5.10
N GLY A 102 18.62 -6.03 -4.91
CA GLY A 102 18.84 -7.27 -5.65
C GLY A 102 18.05 -8.40 -5.00
N LEU A 103 17.07 -8.96 -5.71
CA LEU A 103 16.29 -10.10 -5.20
C LEU A 103 16.91 -11.39 -5.71
N SER A 104 17.04 -12.38 -4.82
CA SER A 104 17.44 -13.75 -5.17
C SER A 104 16.33 -14.54 -5.88
N ALA A 105 15.10 -14.04 -5.84
CA ALA A 105 13.89 -14.72 -6.28
C ALA A 105 13.38 -14.24 -7.66
N GLY A 106 14.12 -14.57 -8.72
CA GLY A 106 13.66 -14.51 -10.12
C GLY A 106 13.82 -13.17 -10.85
N GLU A 107 13.74 -12.02 -10.17
CA GLU A 107 14.03 -10.69 -10.77
C GLU A 107 15.36 -10.16 -10.21
N ALA A 108 16.36 -9.92 -11.07
CA ALA A 108 17.71 -9.55 -10.62
C ALA A 108 17.73 -8.26 -9.79
N VAL A 109 16.81 -7.32 -10.04
CA VAL A 109 16.70 -6.05 -9.33
C VAL A 109 15.24 -5.62 -9.24
N ALA A 110 14.76 -5.28 -8.04
CA ALA A 110 13.45 -4.68 -7.82
C ALA A 110 13.55 -3.33 -7.09
N LEU A 111 12.45 -2.58 -7.18
CA LEU A 111 12.26 -1.32 -6.48
C LEU A 111 11.31 -1.52 -5.31
N LEU A 112 11.85 -1.34 -4.10
CA LEU A 112 11.16 -1.48 -2.83
C LEU A 112 10.72 -0.11 -2.32
N ARG A 113 9.41 0.09 -2.16
CA ARG A 113 8.83 1.34 -1.66
C ARG A 113 8.28 1.19 -0.25
N PHE A 114 9.04 1.68 0.73
CA PHE A 114 8.62 1.75 2.13
C PHE A 114 7.73 2.96 2.33
N VAL A 115 6.47 2.74 2.71
CA VAL A 115 5.51 3.81 3.00
C VAL A 115 5.67 4.25 4.46
N ARG A 116 5.80 5.55 4.69
CA ARG A 116 5.93 6.07 6.06
C ARG A 116 4.64 5.80 6.84
N PRO A 117 4.72 5.43 8.14
CA PRO A 117 3.54 5.13 8.95
C PRO A 117 2.49 6.26 8.99
N ALA A 118 2.93 7.52 9.00
CA ALA A 118 2.05 8.69 8.98
C ALA A 118 1.17 8.80 7.72
N CYS A 119 1.64 8.27 6.59
CA CYS A 119 0.97 8.30 5.30
C CYS A 119 0.27 6.99 4.96
N ALA A 120 0.47 5.95 5.77
CA ALA A 120 -0.01 4.62 5.49
C ALA A 120 -1.50 4.47 5.86
N ALA A 121 -2.29 3.88 4.95
CA ALA A 121 -3.65 3.43 5.24
C ALA A 121 -3.66 2.33 6.33
N GLY A 122 -4.83 1.90 6.82
CA GLY A 122 -4.91 0.71 7.67
C GLY A 122 -4.31 -0.53 6.98
N ALA A 123 -3.89 -1.56 7.74
CA ALA A 123 -3.37 -2.80 7.16
C ALA A 123 -4.39 -3.45 6.21
N GLU A 124 -5.63 -3.61 6.67
CA GLU A 124 -6.75 -4.13 5.86
C GLU A 124 -7.08 -3.23 4.67
N GLU A 125 -7.12 -1.91 4.87
CA GLU A 125 -7.41 -0.96 3.78
C GLU A 125 -6.33 -1.02 2.70
N ALA A 126 -5.06 -1.11 3.09
CA ALA A 126 -3.94 -1.22 2.17
C ALA A 126 -3.98 -2.56 1.43
N ALA A 127 -4.24 -3.66 2.13
CA ALA A 127 -4.39 -4.98 1.52
C ALA A 127 -5.58 -5.02 0.55
N ALA A 128 -6.72 -4.43 0.91
CA ALA A 128 -7.89 -4.34 0.05
C ALA A 128 -7.61 -3.50 -1.21
N ALA A 129 -6.96 -2.34 -1.05
CA ALA A 129 -6.56 -1.51 -2.19
C ALA A 129 -5.55 -2.23 -3.10
N ALA A 130 -4.58 -2.95 -2.51
CA ALA A 130 -3.62 -3.73 -3.26
C ALA A 130 -4.27 -4.92 -3.99
N ARG A 131 -5.27 -5.59 -3.41
CA ARG A 131 -6.04 -6.63 -4.10
C ARG A 131 -6.80 -6.11 -5.31
N LEU A 132 -7.25 -4.86 -5.27
CA LEU A 132 -7.92 -4.22 -6.40
C LEU A 132 -6.93 -3.79 -7.49
N LEU A 133 -5.82 -3.14 -7.11
CA LEU A 133 -4.86 -2.56 -8.06
C LEU A 133 -3.80 -3.55 -8.54
N GLY A 134 -3.47 -4.51 -7.70
CA GLY A 134 -2.38 -5.45 -7.91
C GLY A 134 -2.55 -6.36 -9.13
N PRO A 135 -3.76 -6.83 -9.48
CA PRO A 135 -3.99 -7.59 -10.72
C PRO A 135 -3.99 -6.74 -12.00
N VAL A 136 -4.13 -5.41 -11.89
CA VAL A 136 -4.24 -4.53 -13.07
C VAL A 136 -2.91 -4.51 -13.84
N ARG A 137 -2.97 -4.77 -15.15
CA ARG A 137 -1.80 -4.80 -16.04
C ARG A 137 -2.06 -3.97 -17.28
N HIS A 138 -1.14 -3.07 -17.60
CA HIS A 138 -1.19 -2.21 -18.77
C HIS A 138 0.24 -1.80 -19.14
N PRO A 139 0.60 -1.67 -20.44
CA PRO A 139 1.95 -1.32 -20.87
C PRO A 139 2.47 0.00 -20.28
N ASN A 140 1.59 0.99 -20.07
CA ASN A 140 1.94 2.30 -19.52
C ASN A 140 1.76 2.41 -17.98
N LEU A 141 1.48 1.30 -17.29
CA LEU A 141 1.35 1.28 -15.82
C LEU A 141 2.45 0.42 -15.21
N VAL A 142 3.11 0.96 -14.18
CA VAL A 142 4.07 0.18 -13.39
C VAL A 142 3.31 -0.87 -12.58
N PRO A 143 3.56 -2.17 -12.80
CA PRO A 143 2.85 -3.21 -12.07
C PRO A 143 3.30 -3.25 -10.61
N ILE A 144 2.37 -3.64 -9.74
CA ILE A 144 2.67 -4.02 -8.35
C ILE A 144 2.93 -5.54 -8.36
N ARG A 145 4.09 -5.96 -7.86
CA ARG A 145 4.47 -7.39 -7.75
C ARG A 145 4.07 -7.99 -6.41
N ALA A 146 4.22 -7.23 -5.34
CA ALA A 146 3.77 -7.62 -4.01
C ALA A 146 3.49 -6.42 -3.11
N LEU A 147 2.66 -6.64 -2.10
CA LEU A 147 2.50 -5.77 -0.93
C LEU A 147 2.86 -6.58 0.32
N TYR A 148 3.86 -6.09 1.05
CA TYR A 148 4.19 -6.55 2.39
C TYR A 148 3.56 -5.63 3.45
N VAL A 149 2.98 -6.25 4.47
CA VAL A 149 2.43 -5.59 5.66
C VAL A 149 3.09 -6.22 6.88
N GLY A 150 3.92 -5.42 7.56
CA GLY A 150 4.63 -5.87 8.74
C GLY A 150 3.79 -5.81 10.02
N PRO A 151 4.20 -6.53 11.07
CA PRO A 151 3.46 -6.62 12.35
C PRO A 151 3.34 -5.26 13.05
N ARG A 152 4.27 -4.34 12.79
CA ARG A 152 4.27 -2.97 13.34
C ARG A 152 3.44 -1.98 12.51
N GLY A 153 2.71 -2.46 11.51
CA GLY A 153 1.94 -1.63 10.57
C GLY A 153 2.77 -1.01 9.45
N GLU A 154 4.02 -1.44 9.30
CA GLU A 154 4.93 -1.12 8.20
C GLU A 154 4.35 -1.62 6.88
N LYS A 155 4.55 -0.87 5.80
CA LYS A 155 4.02 -1.23 4.48
C LYS A 155 5.08 -1.04 3.43
N LEU A 156 5.23 -2.06 2.60
CA LEU A 156 6.24 -2.10 1.56
C LEU A 156 5.62 -2.61 0.26
N LEU A 157 5.79 -1.84 -0.81
CA LEU A 157 5.39 -2.24 -2.15
C LEU A 157 6.63 -2.68 -2.94
N VAL A 158 6.48 -3.77 -3.68
CA VAL A 158 7.50 -4.28 -4.61
C VAL A 158 7.09 -3.96 -6.03
N HIS A 159 7.97 -3.28 -6.76
CA HIS A 159 7.81 -2.91 -8.17
C HIS A 159 9.01 -3.41 -8.98
N PRO A 160 8.85 -3.66 -10.29
CA PRO A 160 10.00 -3.89 -11.16
C PRO A 160 10.89 -2.65 -11.23
N PHE A 161 12.18 -2.85 -11.43
CA PHE A 161 13.14 -1.76 -11.58
C PHE A 161 13.28 -1.31 -13.05
N TYR A 162 13.10 -0.01 -13.32
CA TYR A 162 13.31 0.57 -14.64
C TYR A 162 14.56 1.46 -14.64
N ALA A 163 15.59 1.01 -15.36
CA ALA A 163 16.88 1.71 -15.43
C ALA A 163 16.79 3.10 -16.10
N ALA A 164 15.83 3.29 -16.99
CA ALA A 164 15.56 4.56 -17.68
C ALA A 164 15.26 5.75 -16.73
N GLY A 165 14.86 5.47 -15.49
CA GLY A 165 14.55 6.49 -14.50
C GLY A 165 13.23 7.22 -14.78
N SER A 166 13.10 8.45 -14.29
CA SER A 166 11.87 9.24 -14.43
C SER A 166 11.91 10.17 -15.64
N LEU A 167 10.75 10.44 -16.24
CA LEU A 167 10.60 11.38 -17.36
C LEU A 167 11.20 12.76 -17.03
N ARG A 168 11.08 13.20 -15.77
CA ARG A 168 11.69 14.46 -15.32
C ARG A 168 13.20 14.48 -15.54
N ARG A 169 13.91 13.40 -15.19
CA ARG A 169 15.36 13.30 -15.39
C ARG A 169 15.71 13.32 -16.87
N PHE A 170 14.89 12.66 -17.68
CA PHE A 170 15.04 12.65 -19.13
C PHE A 170 14.93 14.06 -19.72
N LEU A 171 13.87 14.79 -19.36
CA LEU A 171 13.65 16.17 -19.83
C LEU A 171 14.71 17.16 -19.34
N GLN A 172 15.33 16.89 -18.19
CA GLN A 172 16.41 17.72 -17.64
C GLN A 172 17.80 17.39 -18.22
N GLY A 173 17.89 16.44 -19.16
CA GLY A 173 19.18 16.00 -19.73
C GLY A 173 20.06 15.23 -18.74
N LEU A 174 19.49 14.74 -17.64
CA LEU A 174 20.19 14.03 -16.55
C LEU A 174 20.14 12.50 -16.69
N CYS A 175 19.70 12.00 -17.84
CA CYS A 175 19.75 10.58 -18.19
C CYS A 175 21.06 10.28 -18.93
N SER A 176 21.93 9.49 -18.32
CA SER A 176 23.03 8.81 -19.02
C SER A 176 22.41 7.79 -19.97
N PHE A 177 22.52 8.06 -21.27
CA PHE A 177 21.91 7.27 -22.33
C PHE A 177 22.70 5.96 -22.54
N THR A 178 22.52 4.98 -21.67
CA THR A 178 22.94 3.59 -21.95
C THR A 178 21.71 2.80 -22.38
N SER A 179 21.50 2.76 -23.70
CA SER A 179 20.59 1.90 -24.47
C SER A 179 19.20 1.64 -23.87
N PHE A 180 18.22 2.41 -24.34
CA PHE A 180 16.81 1.98 -24.32
C PHE A 180 16.64 0.80 -25.29
N ALA A 181 16.93 -0.42 -24.84
CA ALA A 181 16.37 -1.62 -25.46
C ALA A 181 14.94 -1.78 -24.91
N PHE A 182 14.00 -1.10 -25.55
CA PHE A 182 12.59 -1.46 -25.45
C PHE A 182 12.46 -2.79 -26.21
N ASP A 183 12.31 -3.91 -25.49
CA ASP A 183 11.96 -5.21 -26.09
C ASP A 183 10.44 -5.36 -25.99
N PRO A 184 9.69 -5.12 -27.07
CA PRO A 184 8.26 -5.40 -27.12
C PRO A 184 8.06 -6.88 -27.46
N ARG A 185 7.74 -7.68 -26.45
CA ARG A 185 7.04 -8.95 -26.66
C ARG A 185 5.78 -9.00 -25.81
#